data_AF-A0A8T4X847-F1
#
_entry.id   AF-A0A8T4X847-F1
#
_cell.length_a   1.000
_cell.length_b   1.000
_cell.length_c   1.000
_cell.angle_alpha   90.00
_cell.angle_beta   90.00
_cell.angle_gamma   90.00
#
_symmetry.space_group_name_H-M   'P 1'
#
loop_
_entity.id
_entity.type
_entity.pdbx_description
1 polymer ?
#
loop_
_entity_poly.entity_id
_entity_poly.type
_entity_poly.pdbx_seq_one_letter_code
_entity_poly.pdbx_strand_id
1 'polypeptide(L)'
;MSCFCLVSTPQISYAHTFSTDESSDFSFVIQHISVEIHLAQDNLNDKEIALQHMQSAISLLNATDINEIAERNERIANDLPLALTELTKMIDSNASPDEIASKIKSLDSLLDEAEFSRLGSQQFKDPTRMAQTFAMLVNDALEHYYKGVERPNISANSNNSSKTLEQIINDSDYKVQVSWSPMEITAGQPNIYTIKFFDTSSGNLMNVTRYDFMFMPSDDPETMIIHRSWQKAFDGQAEQTFAFKEKRIGSNILRISDINNSGKFVDFSISVLSSNNLTNKQEATSAKIISIVDYQSAQGLTNRLIDLFDTLRKSAPEGTEESILALDSGLMQLKTAVDSKGTVDDVETIVHGYIHPNLMTIFDLKIIPEFGTISAMILIVGIIITVILTSNGKKLTILPRM
;
A
#
# COMPACT_ATOMS: atom_id res chain seq x y z
N MET A 1 -26.83 17.55 -28.78
CA MET A 1 -25.83 17.96 -27.78
C MET A 1 -26.10 17.19 -26.52
N SER A 2 -25.42 16.06 -26.32
CA SER A 2 -25.51 15.26 -25.09
C SER A 2 -24.19 15.45 -24.34
N CYS A 3 -24.28 16.09 -23.17
CA CYS A 3 -23.13 16.35 -22.31
C CYS A 3 -22.92 15.11 -21.42
N PHE A 4 -21.82 14.39 -21.67
CA PHE A 4 -21.31 13.37 -20.76
C PHE A 4 -20.77 14.07 -19.50
N CYS A 5 -21.35 13.82 -18.34
CA CYS A 5 -20.72 14.15 -17.07
C CYS A 5 -19.80 12.98 -16.69
N LEU A 6 -18.50 13.20 -16.76
CA LEU A 6 -17.51 12.34 -16.12
C LEU A 6 -17.72 12.45 -14.60
N VAL A 7 -18.21 11.38 -13.99
CA VAL A 7 -18.20 11.23 -12.53
C VAL A 7 -16.75 10.88 -12.18
N SER A 8 -15.98 11.84 -11.69
CA SER A 8 -14.72 11.53 -11.03
C SER A 8 -15.06 10.94 -9.66
N THR A 9 -14.85 9.64 -9.49
CA THR A 9 -14.75 9.05 -8.16
C THR A 9 -13.55 9.68 -7.45
N PRO A 10 -13.68 10.25 -6.25
CA PRO A 10 -12.51 10.66 -5.48
C PRO A 10 -11.70 9.41 -5.15
N GLN A 11 -10.53 9.29 -5.77
CA GLN A 11 -9.52 8.32 -5.39
C GLN A 11 -8.90 8.86 -4.09
N ILE A 12 -9.26 8.26 -2.96
CA ILE A 12 -8.62 8.61 -1.70
C ILE A 12 -7.31 7.84 -1.66
N SER A 13 -6.19 8.54 -1.86
CA SER A 13 -4.85 7.97 -1.70
C SER A 13 -4.49 7.99 -0.22
N TYR A 14 -4.39 6.80 0.38
CA TYR A 14 -3.90 6.60 1.75
C TYR A 14 -2.50 5.98 1.79
N ALA A 15 -1.81 5.89 0.65
CA ALA A 15 -0.46 5.37 0.65
C ALA A 15 0.51 6.40 1.24
N HIS A 16 1.22 6.01 2.29
CA HIS A 16 2.53 6.58 2.53
C HIS A 16 3.48 5.87 1.56
N THR A 17 3.78 6.51 0.42
CA THR A 17 4.87 6.04 -0.44
C THR A 17 6.19 6.31 0.27
N PHE A 18 6.95 5.25 0.57
CA PHE A 18 8.31 5.38 1.05
C PHE A 18 9.24 5.83 -0.07
N SER A 19 10.30 6.57 0.26
CA SER A 19 11.34 6.85 -0.72
C SER A 19 12.06 5.57 -1.07
N THR A 20 12.02 5.19 -2.33
CA THR A 20 12.74 4.05 -2.89
C THR A 20 13.95 4.52 -3.71
N ASP A 21 14.82 3.58 -4.03
CA ASP A 21 15.81 3.73 -5.07
C ASP A 21 15.61 2.68 -6.17
N GLU A 22 16.30 2.88 -7.29
CA GLU A 22 16.23 2.02 -8.47
C GLU A 22 16.55 0.54 -8.14
N SER A 23 17.39 0.29 -7.14
CA SER A 23 17.76 -1.05 -6.70
C SER A 23 16.63 -1.74 -5.93
N SER A 24 15.92 -1.01 -5.08
CA SER A 24 14.73 -1.51 -4.38
C SER A 24 13.55 -1.70 -5.31
N ASP A 25 13.39 -0.82 -6.31
CA ASP A 25 12.34 -0.91 -7.34
C ASP A 25 12.53 -2.17 -8.21
N PHE A 26 13.76 -2.43 -8.67
CA PHE A 26 14.05 -3.63 -9.44
C PHE A 26 13.82 -4.90 -8.63
N SER A 27 14.25 -4.91 -7.36
CA SER A 27 14.02 -6.06 -6.49
C SER A 27 12.52 -6.30 -6.28
N PHE A 28 11.72 -5.25 -6.09
CA PHE A 28 10.26 -5.35 -6.04
C PHE A 28 9.69 -6.03 -7.29
N VAL A 29 10.10 -5.62 -8.50
CA VAL A 29 9.69 -6.26 -9.76
C VAL A 29 10.02 -7.75 -9.76
N ILE A 30 11.24 -8.13 -9.36
CA ILE A 30 11.65 -9.54 -9.29
C ILE A 30 10.78 -10.34 -8.30
N GLN A 31 10.54 -9.80 -7.10
CA GLN A 31 9.71 -10.45 -6.09
C GLN A 31 8.25 -10.62 -6.56
N HIS A 32 7.68 -9.61 -7.22
CA HIS A 32 6.31 -9.63 -7.70
C HIS A 32 6.15 -10.59 -8.88
N ILE A 33 7.09 -10.62 -9.84
CA ILE A 33 7.08 -11.63 -10.93
C ILE A 33 7.08 -13.06 -10.34
N SER A 34 7.93 -13.33 -9.35
CA SER A 34 7.98 -14.65 -8.71
C SER A 34 6.64 -15.03 -8.08
N VAL A 35 5.95 -14.09 -7.44
CA VAL A 35 4.59 -14.33 -6.90
C VAL A 35 3.60 -14.68 -8.01
N GLU A 36 3.54 -13.89 -9.08
CA GLU A 36 2.57 -14.09 -10.16
C GLU A 36 2.77 -15.41 -10.91
N ILE A 37 4.01 -15.84 -11.18
CA ILE A 37 4.25 -17.13 -11.85
C ILE A 37 3.84 -18.33 -10.98
N HIS A 38 3.95 -18.22 -9.65
CA HIS A 38 3.49 -19.26 -8.73
C HIS A 38 1.96 -19.27 -8.62
N LEU A 39 1.32 -18.11 -8.61
CA LEU A 39 -0.15 -18.03 -8.68
C LEU A 39 -0.69 -18.60 -10.00
N ALA A 40 0.03 -18.45 -11.12
CA ALA A 40 -0.32 -19.10 -12.36
C ALA A 40 -0.27 -20.64 -12.25
N GLN A 41 0.72 -21.19 -11.52
CA GLN A 41 0.81 -22.62 -11.22
C GLN A 41 -0.32 -23.13 -10.31
N ASP A 42 -0.69 -22.35 -9.31
CA ASP A 42 -1.76 -22.74 -8.38
C ASP A 42 -3.13 -22.75 -9.06
N ASN A 43 -3.28 -21.98 -10.15
CA ASN A 43 -4.51 -21.85 -10.92
C ASN A 43 -4.54 -22.69 -12.21
N LEU A 44 -3.71 -23.73 -12.38
CA LEU A 44 -3.72 -24.55 -13.62
C LEU A 44 -5.07 -25.21 -13.95
N ASN A 45 -5.95 -25.36 -12.96
CA ASN A 45 -7.32 -25.85 -13.18
C ASN A 45 -8.26 -24.79 -13.78
N ASP A 46 -7.91 -23.51 -13.70
CA ASP A 46 -8.60 -22.39 -14.32
C ASP A 46 -7.62 -21.62 -15.23
N LYS A 47 -7.56 -22.05 -16.49
CA LYS A 47 -6.61 -21.52 -17.48
C LYS A 47 -6.73 -20.01 -17.67
N GLU A 48 -7.92 -19.44 -17.54
CA GLU A 48 -8.11 -18.00 -17.72
C GLU A 48 -7.41 -17.21 -16.60
N ILE A 49 -7.61 -17.62 -15.35
CA ILE A 49 -6.94 -17.02 -14.18
C ILE A 49 -5.43 -17.23 -14.26
N ALA A 50 -4.97 -18.45 -14.61
CA ALA A 50 -3.54 -18.72 -14.74
C ALA A 50 -2.87 -17.84 -15.81
N LEU A 51 -3.53 -17.62 -16.94
CA LEU A 51 -3.04 -16.73 -18.00
C LEU A 51 -3.10 -15.25 -17.60
N GLN A 52 -4.06 -14.83 -16.77
CA GLN A 52 -4.11 -13.47 -16.22
C GLN A 52 -2.93 -13.20 -15.28
N HIS A 53 -2.57 -14.13 -14.39
CA HIS A 53 -1.35 -14.01 -13.57
C HIS A 53 -0.08 -13.94 -14.43
N MET A 54 0.02 -14.75 -15.49
CA MET A 54 1.15 -14.64 -16.42
C MET A 54 1.21 -13.29 -17.15
N GLN A 55 0.06 -12.70 -17.48
CA GLN A 55 0.01 -11.35 -18.05
C GLN A 55 0.49 -10.30 -17.05
N SER A 56 0.07 -10.39 -15.79
CA SER A 56 0.55 -9.53 -14.70
C SER A 56 2.07 -9.64 -14.57
N ALA A 57 2.61 -10.86 -14.48
CA ALA A 57 4.05 -11.13 -14.43
C ALA A 57 4.82 -10.47 -15.58
N ILE A 58 4.34 -10.62 -16.82
CA ILE A 58 4.99 -10.04 -18.01
C ILE A 58 4.91 -8.51 -17.99
N SER A 59 3.79 -7.94 -17.52
CA SER A 59 3.58 -6.49 -17.50
C SER A 59 4.48 -5.73 -16.53
N LEU A 60 4.99 -6.42 -15.50
CA LEU A 60 5.93 -5.86 -14.53
C LEU A 60 7.31 -5.58 -15.14
N LEU A 61 7.71 -6.35 -16.16
CA LEU A 61 9.02 -6.22 -16.79
C LEU A 61 8.94 -5.26 -17.99
N ASN A 62 9.42 -4.02 -17.81
CA ASN A 62 9.38 -3.02 -18.87
C ASN A 62 10.71 -2.97 -19.68
N ALA A 63 10.72 -2.17 -20.74
CA ALA A 63 11.90 -2.05 -21.61
C ALA A 63 13.13 -1.47 -20.89
N THR A 64 12.92 -0.60 -19.91
CA THR A 64 14.00 -0.02 -19.08
C THR A 64 14.66 -1.11 -18.24
N ASP A 65 13.87 -1.93 -17.54
CA ASP A 65 14.41 -3.05 -16.75
C ASP A 65 15.23 -4.02 -17.60
N ILE A 66 14.73 -4.36 -18.80
CA ILE A 66 15.44 -5.25 -19.72
C ILE A 66 16.77 -4.64 -20.17
N ASN A 67 16.79 -3.34 -20.49
CA ASN A 67 18.02 -2.65 -20.87
C ASN A 67 19.03 -2.61 -19.72
N GLU A 68 18.59 -2.32 -18.50
CA GLU A 68 19.44 -2.25 -17.30
C GLU A 68 20.00 -3.62 -16.92
N ILE A 69 19.21 -4.70 -17.09
CA ILE A 69 19.73 -6.08 -16.99
C ILE A 69 20.78 -6.31 -18.10
N ALA A 70 20.50 -5.91 -19.36
CA ALA A 70 21.38 -6.16 -20.50
C ALA A 70 22.74 -5.48 -20.36
N GLU A 71 22.80 -4.31 -19.73
CA GLU A 71 24.06 -3.61 -19.42
C GLU A 71 25.01 -4.44 -18.54
N ARG A 72 24.46 -5.35 -17.72
CA ARG A 72 25.24 -6.23 -16.83
C ARG A 72 25.34 -7.65 -17.37
N ASN A 73 24.27 -8.16 -17.97
CA ASN A 73 24.16 -9.54 -18.44
C ASN A 73 23.14 -9.66 -19.58
N GLU A 74 23.62 -9.50 -20.82
CA GLU A 74 22.81 -9.61 -22.04
C GLU A 74 22.09 -10.96 -22.18
N ARG A 75 22.67 -12.05 -21.65
CA ARG A 75 22.03 -13.36 -21.69
C ARG A 75 20.74 -13.36 -20.88
N ILE A 76 20.78 -12.88 -19.64
CA ILE A 76 19.60 -12.86 -18.76
C ILE A 76 18.52 -11.94 -19.33
N ALA A 77 18.91 -10.78 -19.86
CA ALA A 77 17.98 -9.83 -20.46
C ALA A 77 17.17 -10.43 -21.62
N ASN A 78 17.76 -11.38 -22.36
CA ASN A 78 17.08 -12.10 -23.43
C ASN A 78 16.30 -13.32 -22.90
N ASP A 79 16.91 -14.10 -22.01
CA ASP A 79 16.34 -15.35 -21.53
C ASP A 79 15.09 -15.14 -20.67
N LEU A 80 15.03 -14.08 -19.85
CA LEU A 80 13.94 -13.86 -18.90
C LEU A 80 12.59 -13.58 -19.58
N PRO A 81 12.46 -12.59 -20.49
CA PRO A 81 11.21 -12.36 -21.22
C PRO A 81 10.79 -13.58 -22.06
N LEU A 82 11.76 -14.28 -22.67
CA LEU A 82 11.50 -15.49 -23.43
C LEU A 82 10.94 -16.60 -22.55
N ALA A 83 11.54 -16.83 -21.38
CA ALA A 83 11.09 -17.86 -20.46
C ALA A 83 9.68 -17.60 -19.91
N LEU A 84 9.32 -16.34 -19.62
CA LEU A 84 7.95 -15.96 -19.23
C LEU A 84 6.94 -16.20 -20.37
N THR A 85 7.33 -15.86 -21.60
CA THR A 85 6.50 -16.11 -22.79
C THR A 85 6.32 -17.60 -23.06
N GLU A 86 7.36 -18.40 -22.87
CA GLU A 86 7.30 -19.86 -23.00
C GLU A 86 6.40 -20.49 -21.94
N LEU A 87 6.50 -20.07 -20.67
CA LEU A 87 5.62 -20.53 -19.61
C LEU A 87 4.14 -20.23 -19.95
N THR A 88 3.86 -19.04 -20.46
CA THR A 88 2.51 -18.66 -20.93
C THR A 88 2.00 -19.62 -22.01
N LYS A 89 2.84 -19.97 -23.01
CA LYS A 89 2.48 -20.92 -24.06
C LYS A 89 2.27 -22.34 -23.54
N MET A 90 3.06 -22.76 -22.55
CA MET A 90 2.90 -24.06 -21.88
C MET A 90 1.55 -24.15 -21.18
N ILE A 91 1.16 -23.11 -20.43
CA ILE A 91 -0.16 -23.02 -19.79
C ILE A 91 -1.27 -23.02 -20.84
N ASP A 92 -1.16 -22.21 -21.89
CA ASP A 92 -2.20 -22.13 -22.93
C ASP A 92 -2.41 -23.45 -23.67
N SER A 93 -1.34 -24.22 -23.86
CA SER A 93 -1.33 -25.53 -24.52
C SER A 93 -1.68 -26.69 -23.58
N ASN A 94 -2.02 -26.42 -22.31
CA ASN A 94 -2.28 -27.42 -21.26
C ASN A 94 -1.12 -28.41 -21.08
N ALA A 95 0.12 -27.91 -21.01
CA ALA A 95 1.27 -28.72 -20.60
C ALA A 95 1.03 -29.35 -19.23
N SER A 96 1.76 -30.44 -18.91
CA SER A 96 1.55 -31.14 -17.65
C SER A 96 1.98 -30.26 -16.44
N PRO A 97 1.33 -30.42 -15.27
CA PRO A 97 1.73 -29.68 -14.06
C PRO A 97 3.21 -29.83 -13.70
N ASP A 98 3.80 -31.00 -13.92
CA ASP A 98 5.22 -31.27 -13.65
C ASP A 98 6.16 -30.50 -14.59
N GLU A 99 5.80 -30.37 -15.87
CA GLU A 99 6.55 -29.56 -16.84
C GLU A 99 6.49 -28.07 -16.47
N ILE A 100 5.32 -27.59 -16.06
CA ILE A 100 5.09 -26.21 -15.63
C ILE A 100 5.89 -25.91 -14.36
N ALA A 101 5.80 -26.76 -13.33
CA ALA A 101 6.57 -26.62 -12.09
C ALA A 101 8.09 -26.60 -12.35
N SER A 102 8.56 -27.44 -13.29
CA SER A 102 9.98 -27.45 -13.69
C SER A 102 10.40 -26.16 -14.39
N LYS A 103 9.52 -25.57 -15.21
CA LYS A 103 9.77 -24.28 -15.88
C LYS A 103 9.79 -23.12 -14.88
N ILE A 104 8.88 -23.11 -13.89
CA ILE A 104 8.84 -22.10 -12.84
C ILE A 104 10.10 -22.13 -11.98
N LYS A 105 10.56 -23.32 -11.56
CA LYS A 105 11.84 -23.44 -10.83
C LYS A 105 13.03 -22.89 -11.62
N SER A 106 13.02 -23.07 -12.94
CA SER A 106 14.05 -22.51 -13.84
C SER A 106 13.94 -20.99 -13.95
N LEU A 107 12.71 -20.45 -13.95
CA LEU A 107 12.43 -19.02 -13.92
C LEU A 107 12.85 -18.39 -12.59
N ASP A 108 12.59 -19.00 -11.45
CA ASP A 108 13.06 -18.51 -10.14
C ASP A 108 14.59 -18.40 -10.12
N SER A 109 15.28 -19.41 -10.64
CA SER A 109 16.74 -19.38 -10.74
C SER A 109 17.23 -18.24 -11.65
N LEU A 110 16.49 -17.92 -12.71
CA LEU A 110 16.81 -16.83 -13.63
C LEU A 110 16.50 -15.45 -13.03
N LEU A 111 15.44 -15.34 -12.24
CA LEU A 111 15.06 -14.16 -11.48
C LEU A 111 16.11 -13.85 -10.40
N ASP A 112 16.55 -14.85 -9.65
CA ASP A 112 17.65 -14.74 -8.67
C ASP A 112 18.95 -14.28 -9.35
N GLU A 113 19.26 -14.85 -10.52
CA GLU A 113 20.44 -14.46 -11.29
C GLU A 113 20.33 -13.03 -11.84
N ALA A 114 19.14 -12.61 -12.27
CA ALA A 114 18.87 -11.24 -12.72
C ALA A 114 19.07 -10.24 -11.58
N GLU A 115 18.48 -10.51 -10.41
CA GLU A 115 18.62 -9.70 -9.20
C GLU A 115 20.10 -9.58 -8.80
N PHE A 116 20.80 -10.72 -8.71
CA PHE A 116 22.21 -10.72 -8.35
C PHE A 116 23.09 -9.99 -9.38
N SER A 117 22.85 -10.20 -10.68
CA SER A 117 23.66 -9.60 -11.75
C SER A 117 23.51 -8.09 -11.82
N ARG A 118 22.29 -7.56 -11.59
CA ARG A 118 22.03 -6.12 -11.63
C ARG A 118 22.50 -5.40 -10.37
N LEU A 119 22.16 -5.92 -9.19
CA LEU A 119 22.46 -5.26 -7.92
C LEU A 119 23.91 -5.46 -7.47
N GLY A 120 24.51 -6.61 -7.81
CA GLY A 120 25.79 -7.03 -7.26
C GLY A 120 25.71 -7.38 -5.76
N SER A 121 26.79 -7.96 -5.25
CA SER A 121 26.79 -8.61 -3.91
C SER A 121 26.63 -7.67 -2.71
N GLN A 122 26.95 -6.38 -2.87
CA GLN A 122 26.87 -5.40 -1.77
C GLN A 122 25.44 -4.88 -1.61
N GLN A 123 24.80 -4.41 -2.69
CA GLN A 123 23.42 -3.94 -2.63
C GLN A 123 22.44 -5.08 -2.33
N PHE A 124 22.73 -6.29 -2.80
CA PHE A 124 21.92 -7.46 -2.49
C PHE A 124 21.71 -7.65 -0.97
N LYS A 125 22.70 -7.26 -0.14
CA LYS A 125 22.68 -7.40 1.32
C LYS A 125 22.32 -6.11 2.07
N ASP A 126 22.01 -5.02 1.38
CA ASP A 126 21.69 -3.75 2.03
C ASP A 126 20.34 -3.84 2.78
N PRO A 127 20.34 -3.70 4.12
CA PRO A 127 19.13 -3.75 4.93
C PRO A 127 18.10 -2.69 4.56
N THR A 128 18.57 -1.50 4.14
CA THR A 128 17.71 -0.37 3.78
C THR A 128 16.95 -0.67 2.49
N ARG A 129 17.67 -1.17 1.48
CA ARG A 129 17.08 -1.62 0.21
C ARG A 129 16.06 -2.72 0.44
N MET A 130 16.39 -3.72 1.26
CA MET A 130 15.45 -4.80 1.60
C MET A 130 14.19 -4.24 2.27
N ALA A 131 14.33 -3.32 3.21
CA ALA A 131 13.20 -2.68 3.88
C ALA A 131 12.34 -1.85 2.91
N GLN A 132 12.95 -1.16 1.95
CA GLN A 132 12.24 -0.42 0.89
C GLN A 132 11.45 -1.38 -0.01
N THR A 133 12.09 -2.43 -0.53
CA THR A 133 11.40 -3.47 -1.32
C THR A 133 10.26 -4.10 -0.52
N PHE A 134 10.48 -4.39 0.76
CA PHE A 134 9.45 -4.92 1.65
C PHE A 134 8.25 -3.96 1.77
N ALA A 135 8.50 -2.67 1.95
CA ALA A 135 7.45 -1.68 2.04
C ALA A 135 6.67 -1.52 0.72
N MET A 136 7.34 -1.62 -0.43
CA MET A 136 6.67 -1.64 -1.75
C MET A 136 5.75 -2.85 -1.89
N LEU A 137 6.19 -4.04 -1.49
CA LEU A 137 5.36 -5.25 -1.50
C LEU A 137 4.14 -5.13 -0.56
N VAL A 138 4.26 -4.46 0.58
CA VAL A 138 3.12 -4.16 1.48
C VAL A 138 2.10 -3.27 0.78
N ASN A 139 2.56 -2.18 0.15
CA ASN A 139 1.70 -1.26 -0.58
C ASN A 139 1.00 -1.94 -1.75
N ASP A 140 1.72 -2.77 -2.50
CA ASP A 140 1.18 -3.47 -3.67
C ASP A 140 0.19 -4.56 -3.26
N ALA A 141 0.44 -5.28 -2.16
CA ALA A 141 -0.54 -6.21 -1.58
C ALA A 141 -1.85 -5.50 -1.22
N LEU A 142 -1.76 -4.28 -0.64
CA LEU A 142 -2.92 -3.46 -0.30
C LEU A 142 -3.67 -2.97 -1.56
N GLU A 143 -2.94 -2.52 -2.58
CA GLU A 143 -3.51 -2.07 -3.85
C GLU A 143 -4.26 -3.21 -4.56
N HIS A 144 -3.64 -4.38 -4.67
CA HIS A 144 -4.29 -5.57 -5.20
C HIS A 144 -5.51 -5.97 -4.36
N TYR A 145 -5.43 -5.83 -3.03
CA TYR A 145 -6.60 -6.10 -2.18
C TYR A 145 -7.78 -5.18 -2.54
N TYR A 146 -7.52 -3.88 -2.70
CA TYR A 146 -8.54 -2.91 -3.10
C TYR A 146 -9.18 -3.19 -4.47
N LYS A 147 -8.41 -3.72 -5.41
CA LYS A 147 -8.91 -4.16 -6.72
C LYS A 147 -9.66 -5.50 -6.62
N GLY A 148 -9.24 -6.36 -5.69
CA GLY A 148 -9.75 -7.71 -5.50
C GLY A 148 -11.10 -7.79 -4.79
N VAL A 149 -11.39 -6.89 -3.86
CA VAL A 149 -12.61 -6.94 -3.04
C VAL A 149 -13.52 -5.72 -3.23
N GLU A 150 -14.83 -5.96 -3.17
CA GLU A 150 -15.84 -4.90 -3.13
C GLU A 150 -15.67 -4.14 -1.82
N ARG A 151 -15.25 -2.87 -1.91
CA ARG A 151 -15.50 -1.93 -0.83
C ARG A 151 -17.01 -1.88 -0.66
N PRO A 152 -17.56 -2.17 0.54
CA PRO A 152 -18.99 -2.05 0.76
C PRO A 152 -19.41 -0.68 0.25
N ASN A 153 -20.30 -0.68 -0.73
CA ASN A 153 -20.88 0.54 -1.24
C ASN A 153 -21.66 1.07 -0.04
N ILE A 154 -21.06 2.02 0.69
CA ILE A 154 -21.76 2.80 1.69
C ILE A 154 -22.73 3.69 0.88
N SER A 155 -23.75 3.07 0.28
CA SER A 155 -25.01 3.73 0.04
C SER A 155 -25.35 4.30 1.40
N ALA A 156 -25.50 5.62 1.44
CA ALA A 156 -25.77 6.41 2.62
C ALA A 156 -27.06 5.94 3.32
N ASN A 157 -26.96 4.80 3.99
CA ASN A 157 -27.92 4.32 4.94
C ASN A 157 -27.27 4.51 6.30
N SER A 158 -27.33 5.78 6.73
CA SER A 158 -27.49 6.25 8.11
C SER A 158 -27.15 5.17 9.15
N ASN A 159 -25.91 5.10 9.64
CA ASN A 159 -25.53 5.79 10.89
C ASN A 159 -24.02 6.15 11.00
N ASN A 160 -23.26 6.14 9.90
CA ASN A 160 -21.87 6.65 9.89
C ASN A 160 -21.84 8.19 9.88
N SER A 161 -22.28 8.80 10.97
CA SER A 161 -21.93 10.18 11.25
C SER A 161 -20.42 10.26 11.52
N SER A 162 -19.72 11.21 10.91
CA SER A 162 -18.44 11.66 11.43
C SER A 162 -18.71 12.67 12.54
N LYS A 163 -17.96 12.61 13.64
CA LYS A 163 -18.00 13.66 14.64
C LYS A 163 -16.95 14.69 14.29
N THR A 164 -17.41 15.88 13.91
CA THR A 164 -16.55 17.04 13.65
C THR A 164 -16.57 17.94 14.87
N LEU A 165 -15.39 18.21 15.41
CA LEU A 165 -15.17 19.24 16.41
C LEU A 165 -14.25 20.31 15.82
N GLU A 166 -14.54 21.57 16.15
CA GLU A 166 -13.71 22.71 15.80
C GLU A 166 -13.38 23.47 17.06
N GLN A 167 -12.11 23.84 17.20
CA GLN A 167 -11.68 24.67 18.31
C GLN A 167 -10.62 25.66 17.83
N ILE A 168 -10.82 26.91 18.21
CA ILE A 168 -9.83 27.96 18.01
C ILE A 168 -8.75 27.73 19.06
N ILE A 169 -7.48 27.74 18.63
CA ILE A 169 -6.37 27.66 19.56
C ILE A 169 -6.33 28.99 20.31
N ASN A 170 -6.45 28.92 21.64
CA ASN A 170 -6.40 30.11 22.52
C ASN A 170 -5.15 30.95 22.21
N ASP A 171 -5.34 32.28 22.09
CA ASP A 171 -4.27 33.24 21.79
C ASP A 171 -3.53 33.00 20.45
N SER A 172 -4.19 32.50 19.40
CA SER A 172 -3.60 32.41 18.05
C SER A 172 -4.58 32.69 16.91
N ASP A 173 -4.03 32.96 15.72
CA ASP A 173 -4.78 33.14 14.47
C ASP A 173 -5.09 31.81 13.74
N TYR A 174 -5.08 30.68 14.46
CA TYR A 174 -5.29 29.37 13.87
C TYR A 174 -6.51 28.67 14.47
N LYS A 175 -7.31 28.07 13.58
CA LYS A 175 -8.41 27.19 13.94
C LYS A 175 -8.07 25.76 13.54
N VAL A 176 -8.25 24.82 14.46
CA VAL A 176 -8.09 23.40 14.18
C VAL A 176 -9.47 22.77 14.13
N GLN A 177 -9.74 22.06 13.05
CA GLN A 177 -10.88 21.18 12.90
C GLN A 177 -10.37 19.74 12.97
N VAL A 178 -10.97 18.92 13.81
CA VAL A 178 -10.75 17.49 13.82
C VAL A 178 -12.08 16.81 13.58
N SER A 179 -12.12 15.94 12.59
CA SER A 179 -13.22 15.01 12.38
C SER A 179 -12.72 13.59 12.51
N TRP A 180 -13.56 12.68 13.00
CA TRP A 180 -13.21 11.26 12.99
C TRP A 180 -14.36 10.36 12.57
N SER A 181 -13.99 9.18 12.07
CA SER A 181 -14.89 8.12 11.66
C SER A 181 -14.35 6.76 12.07
N PRO A 182 -15.19 5.84 12.58
CA PRO A 182 -16.60 6.02 12.95
C PRO A 182 -16.79 7.07 14.07
N MET A 183 -17.99 7.66 14.26
CA MET A 183 -18.23 8.65 15.34
C MET A 183 -17.96 8.08 16.74
N GLU A 184 -18.36 6.83 16.96
CA GLU A 184 -18.06 6.11 18.18
C GLU A 184 -16.65 5.52 18.10
N ILE A 185 -15.82 5.87 19.07
CA ILE A 185 -14.47 5.32 19.20
C ILE A 185 -14.59 4.10 20.10
N THR A 186 -14.26 2.93 19.57
CA THR A 186 -14.34 1.66 20.30
C THR A 186 -12.94 1.08 20.42
N ALA A 187 -12.61 0.56 21.61
CA ALA A 187 -11.34 -0.14 21.78
C ALA A 187 -11.22 -1.30 20.77
N GLY A 188 -10.01 -1.59 20.31
CA GLY A 188 -9.73 -2.61 19.30
C GLY A 188 -10.19 -2.27 17.89
N GLN A 189 -10.93 -1.17 17.68
CA GLN A 189 -11.35 -0.69 16.38
C GLN A 189 -10.58 0.59 16.01
N PRO A 190 -10.13 0.73 14.76
CA PRO A 190 -9.49 1.95 14.27
C PRO A 190 -10.50 3.07 14.11
N ASN A 191 -10.07 4.28 14.42
CA ASN A 191 -10.72 5.49 13.97
C ASN A 191 -9.75 6.27 13.07
N ILE A 192 -10.28 6.79 11.96
CA ILE A 192 -9.57 7.71 11.07
C ILE A 192 -9.89 9.12 11.56
N TYR A 193 -8.86 9.90 11.86
CA TYR A 193 -8.92 11.28 12.29
C TYR A 193 -8.42 12.17 11.17
N THR A 194 -9.28 13.04 10.64
CA THR A 194 -8.91 14.09 9.68
C THR A 194 -8.72 15.39 10.44
N ILE A 195 -7.54 15.98 10.31
CA ILE A 195 -7.15 17.23 10.95
C ILE A 195 -6.98 18.30 9.89
N LYS A 196 -7.62 19.46 10.08
CA LYS A 196 -7.51 20.62 9.21
C LYS A 196 -7.11 21.87 10.00
N PHE A 197 -6.20 22.63 9.45
CA PHE A 197 -5.64 23.86 10.01
C PHE A 197 -6.06 25.04 9.14
N PHE A 198 -6.75 26.00 9.73
CA PHE A 198 -7.23 27.20 9.06
C PHE A 198 -6.58 28.45 9.65
N ASP A 199 -6.25 29.39 8.78
CA ASP A 199 -5.96 30.77 9.16
C ASP A 199 -7.27 31.49 9.50
N THR A 200 -7.41 32.04 10.71
CA THR A 200 -8.67 32.63 11.19
C THR A 200 -9.01 33.94 10.50
N SER A 201 -8.03 34.64 9.95
CA SER A 201 -8.22 35.93 9.28
C SER A 201 -8.78 35.76 7.87
N SER A 202 -8.29 34.76 7.14
CA SER A 202 -8.67 34.49 5.76
C SER A 202 -9.71 33.36 5.61
N GLY A 203 -9.82 32.48 6.62
CA GLY A 203 -10.65 31.28 6.57
C GLY A 203 -10.09 30.17 5.65
N ASN A 204 -8.91 30.38 5.06
CA ASN A 204 -8.29 29.42 4.16
C ASN A 204 -7.50 28.37 4.94
N LEU A 205 -7.30 27.21 4.30
CA LEU A 205 -6.37 26.21 4.80
C LEU A 205 -4.95 26.79 4.83
N MET A 206 -4.25 26.48 5.91
CA MET A 206 -2.82 26.80 6.04
C MET A 206 -2.01 25.99 5.02
N ASN A 207 -0.78 26.39 4.72
CA ASN A 207 0.04 25.65 3.75
C ASN A 207 0.68 24.40 4.40
N VAL A 208 1.84 24.56 5.03
CA VAL A 208 2.50 23.47 5.75
C VAL A 208 2.40 23.72 7.24
N THR A 209 1.87 22.72 7.96
CA THR A 209 1.71 22.81 9.41
C THR A 209 2.31 21.58 10.09
N ARG A 210 3.37 21.77 10.87
CA ARG A 210 3.93 20.73 11.74
C ARG A 210 3.15 20.70 13.05
N TYR A 211 2.92 19.53 13.62
CA TYR A 211 2.18 19.40 14.87
C TYR A 211 2.44 18.03 15.51
N ASP A 212 2.15 17.90 16.79
CA ASP A 212 2.11 16.64 17.51
C ASP A 212 0.67 16.16 17.65
N PHE A 213 0.40 14.92 17.22
CA PHE A 213 -0.86 14.21 17.39
C PHE A 213 -0.78 13.31 18.62
N MET A 214 -1.59 13.60 19.65
CA MET A 214 -1.46 12.97 20.97
C MET A 214 -2.79 12.46 21.52
N PHE A 215 -2.76 11.29 22.16
CA PHE A 215 -3.84 10.80 23.01
C PHE A 215 -3.38 10.70 24.45
N MET A 216 -4.23 11.12 25.37
CA MET A 216 -3.94 11.14 26.81
C MET A 216 -5.21 10.79 27.60
N PRO A 217 -5.13 10.17 28.79
CA PRO A 217 -6.29 9.99 29.66
C PRO A 217 -6.80 11.36 30.13
N SER A 218 -8.10 11.50 30.32
CA SER A 218 -8.67 12.77 30.81
C SER A 218 -8.37 13.03 32.30
N ASP A 219 -8.07 11.98 33.07
CA ASP A 219 -7.77 12.05 34.51
C ASP A 219 -6.31 12.38 34.80
N ASP A 220 -5.39 12.08 33.86
CA ASP A 220 -3.97 12.40 33.97
C ASP A 220 -3.35 12.82 32.62
N PRO A 221 -3.79 13.96 32.07
CA PRO A 221 -3.33 14.42 30.76
C PRO A 221 -1.85 14.81 30.72
N GLU A 222 -1.30 15.34 31.81
CA GLU A 222 0.03 15.97 31.78
C GLU A 222 1.18 14.98 32.04
N THR A 223 0.90 13.80 32.59
CA THR A 223 1.94 12.82 32.92
C THR A 223 1.82 11.49 32.17
N MET A 224 0.64 11.17 31.61
CA MET A 224 0.44 9.93 30.88
C MET A 224 0.06 10.16 29.41
N ILE A 225 0.98 9.81 28.51
CA ILE A 225 0.75 9.85 27.05
C ILE A 225 0.41 8.42 26.58
N ILE A 226 -0.77 8.24 25.98
CA ILE A 226 -1.18 6.97 25.36
C ILE A 226 -0.52 6.81 23.99
N HIS A 227 -0.46 7.91 23.24
CA HIS A 227 0.14 7.98 21.92
C HIS A 227 0.66 9.40 21.70
N ARG A 228 1.82 9.52 21.06
CA ARG A 228 2.33 10.78 20.52
C ARG A 228 3.00 10.46 19.21
N SER A 229 2.65 11.23 18.19
CA SER A 229 3.28 11.14 16.88
C SER A 229 3.52 12.54 16.36
N TRP A 230 4.74 12.81 15.92
CA TRP A 230 5.08 14.07 15.26
C TRP A 230 4.61 14.00 13.81
N GLN A 231 3.87 15.01 13.37
CA GLN A 231 3.13 15.01 12.13
C GLN A 231 3.29 16.30 11.34
N LYS A 232 3.00 16.21 10.04
CA LYS A 232 3.04 17.34 9.12
C LYS A 232 1.82 17.31 8.21
N ALA A 233 0.99 18.35 8.32
CA ALA A 233 -0.11 18.61 7.40
C ALA A 233 0.39 19.35 6.17
N PHE A 234 -0.06 18.91 5.00
CA PHE A 234 0.17 19.53 3.70
C PHE A 234 -1.14 20.14 3.22
N ASP A 235 -1.06 21.34 2.65
CA ASP A 235 -2.23 22.18 2.35
C ASP A 235 -3.20 22.26 3.53
N GLY A 236 -2.64 22.27 4.74
CA GLY A 236 -3.39 22.45 5.98
C GLY A 236 -4.23 21.23 6.36
N GLN A 237 -4.04 20.08 5.73
CA GLN A 237 -4.76 18.84 6.05
C GLN A 237 -3.80 17.68 6.37
N ALA A 238 -4.22 16.80 7.28
CA ALA A 238 -3.58 15.52 7.56
C ALA A 238 -4.63 14.49 8.00
N GLU A 239 -4.32 13.21 7.81
CA GLU A 239 -5.13 12.10 8.31
C GLU A 239 -4.28 11.17 9.17
N GLN A 240 -4.86 10.66 10.25
CA GLN A 240 -4.22 9.80 11.23
C GLN A 240 -5.14 8.65 11.57
N THR A 241 -4.62 7.43 11.60
CA THR A 241 -5.38 6.24 12.01
C THR A 241 -4.89 5.78 13.37
N PHE A 242 -5.81 5.59 14.31
CA PHE A 242 -5.46 5.10 15.64
C PHE A 242 -6.54 4.19 16.23
N ALA A 243 -6.12 3.07 16.80
CA ALA A 243 -6.97 2.12 17.52
C ALA A 243 -6.60 2.08 19.00
N PHE A 244 -7.57 2.31 19.89
CA PHE A 244 -7.35 2.23 21.32
C PHE A 244 -7.24 0.78 21.79
N LYS A 245 -6.34 0.48 22.74
CA LYS A 245 -6.29 -0.85 23.38
C LYS A 245 -7.41 -0.97 24.43
N GLU A 246 -7.93 -2.18 24.67
CA GLU A 246 -9.00 -2.48 25.65
C GLU A 246 -8.75 -1.92 27.07
N LYS A 247 -7.48 -1.77 27.46
CA LYS A 247 -7.08 -1.17 28.75
C LYS A 247 -7.18 0.37 28.81
N ARG A 248 -7.62 1.03 27.72
CA ARG A 248 -7.69 2.49 27.55
C ARG A 248 -9.10 2.99 27.23
N ILE A 249 -10.11 2.33 27.78
CA ILE A 249 -11.51 2.74 27.69
C ILE A 249 -11.81 3.95 28.59
N GLY A 250 -12.87 4.70 28.27
CA GLY A 250 -13.31 5.87 29.01
C GLY A 250 -12.93 7.20 28.36
N SER A 251 -12.92 8.27 29.16
CA SER A 251 -12.66 9.63 28.70
C SER A 251 -11.17 9.84 28.40
N ASN A 252 -10.89 10.24 27.17
CA ASN A 252 -9.54 10.55 26.70
C ASN A 252 -9.53 11.95 26.06
N ILE A 253 -8.33 12.52 25.94
CA ILE A 253 -8.07 13.79 25.28
C ILE A 253 -7.26 13.50 24.02
N LEU A 254 -7.78 13.96 22.88
CA LEU A 254 -7.02 14.15 21.66
C LEU A 254 -6.40 15.55 21.71
N ARG A 255 -5.07 15.63 21.83
CA ARG A 255 -4.33 16.89 21.84
C ARG A 255 -3.60 17.06 20.52
N ILE A 256 -3.84 18.18 19.85
CA ILE A 256 -3.01 18.65 18.73
C ILE A 256 -2.10 19.73 19.30
N SER A 257 -0.80 19.46 19.37
CA SER A 257 0.16 20.34 20.06
C SER A 257 1.34 20.74 19.20
N ASP A 258 2.14 21.66 19.73
CA ASP A 258 3.36 22.21 19.14
C ASP A 258 3.23 22.62 17.68
N ILE A 259 2.08 23.24 17.35
CA ILE A 259 1.74 23.60 15.98
C ILE A 259 2.77 24.62 15.47
N ASN A 260 3.52 24.25 14.43
CA ASN A 260 4.65 24.99 13.89
C ASN A 260 5.68 25.41 14.95
N ASN A 261 5.97 24.52 15.90
CA ASN A 261 6.92 24.72 17.00
C ASN A 261 6.54 25.91 17.90
N SER A 262 5.24 26.22 18.00
CA SER A 262 4.76 27.34 18.82
C SER A 262 4.62 27.00 20.30
N GLY A 263 4.72 25.73 20.68
CA GLY A 263 4.38 25.24 22.03
C GLY A 263 2.89 25.31 22.37
N LYS A 264 2.03 25.74 21.44
CA LYS A 264 0.57 25.85 21.66
C LYS A 264 -0.14 24.54 21.36
N PHE A 265 -1.31 24.34 21.96
CA PHE A 265 -2.10 23.14 21.76
C PHE A 265 -3.61 23.39 21.82
N VAL A 266 -4.36 22.39 21.36
CA VAL A 266 -5.82 22.32 21.42
C VAL A 266 -6.24 20.91 21.80
N ASP A 267 -7.21 20.81 22.70
CA ASP A 267 -7.65 19.56 23.32
C ASP A 267 -9.11 19.26 22.94
N PHE A 268 -9.31 18.09 22.35
CA PHE A 268 -10.63 17.55 22.03
C PHE A 268 -10.96 16.39 22.95
N SER A 269 -12.05 16.50 23.70
CA SER A 269 -12.54 15.40 24.53
C SER A 269 -13.17 14.31 23.68
N ILE A 270 -12.66 13.09 23.83
CA ILE A 270 -13.15 11.89 23.16
C ILE A 270 -13.51 10.80 24.19
N SER A 271 -14.43 9.91 23.84
CA SER A 271 -14.84 8.80 24.71
C SER A 271 -14.62 7.49 23.98
N VAL A 272 -13.86 6.59 24.61
CA VAL A 272 -13.54 5.27 24.09
C VAL A 272 -14.43 4.24 24.75
N LEU A 273 -15.24 3.54 23.97
CA LEU A 273 -16.13 2.50 24.43
C LEU A 273 -15.42 1.15 24.48
N SER A 274 -15.85 0.26 25.38
CA SER A 274 -15.41 -1.14 25.35
C SER A 274 -16.13 -1.88 24.23
N SER A 275 -15.39 -2.77 23.54
CA SER A 275 -15.92 -3.66 22.49
C SER A 275 -17.10 -4.52 22.96
N ASN A 276 -17.20 -4.77 24.27
CA ASN A 276 -18.23 -5.65 24.85
C ASN A 276 -19.64 -5.04 24.90
N ASN A 277 -19.79 -3.72 24.69
CA ASN A 277 -21.11 -3.06 24.67
C ASN A 277 -21.80 -3.08 23.31
N LEU A 278 -21.16 -3.65 22.29
CA LEU A 278 -21.82 -3.97 21.01
C LEU A 278 -22.28 -5.44 21.04
N THR A 279 -23.39 -5.72 21.72
CA THR A 279 -24.19 -6.95 21.47
C THR A 279 -24.93 -6.91 20.13
N ASN A 280 -24.37 -6.21 19.14
CA ASN A 280 -24.55 -6.50 17.74
C ASN A 280 -23.17 -6.88 17.22
N LYS A 281 -22.84 -8.16 17.37
CA LYS A 281 -21.93 -8.81 16.44
C LYS A 281 -22.66 -8.73 15.09
N GLN A 282 -22.51 -7.60 14.39
CA GLN A 282 -22.64 -7.63 12.95
C GLN A 282 -21.58 -8.67 12.58
N GLU A 283 -22.04 -9.85 12.16
CA GLU A 283 -21.15 -10.83 11.55
C GLU A 283 -20.27 -10.03 10.61
N ALA A 284 -18.95 -10.02 10.84
CA ALA A 284 -18.03 -9.38 9.91
C ALA A 284 -18.32 -10.04 8.57
N THR A 285 -19.10 -9.37 7.73
CA THR A 285 -19.50 -9.91 6.44
C THR A 285 -18.21 -9.93 5.66
N SER A 286 -17.71 -11.14 5.40
CA SER A 286 -16.54 -11.33 4.54
C SER A 286 -16.71 -10.48 3.28
N ALA A 287 -15.68 -9.71 2.96
CA ALA A 287 -15.68 -8.87 1.78
C ALA A 287 -15.93 -9.73 0.54
N LYS A 288 -16.78 -9.21 -0.34
CA LYS A 288 -17.11 -9.90 -1.58
C LYS A 288 -15.95 -9.73 -2.56
N ILE A 289 -15.46 -10.82 -3.12
CA ILE A 289 -14.42 -10.78 -4.15
C ILE A 289 -15.04 -10.31 -5.47
N ILE A 290 -14.45 -9.29 -6.10
CA ILE A 290 -14.84 -8.73 -7.40
C ILE A 290 -13.81 -9.01 -8.49
N SER A 291 -12.55 -9.21 -8.13
CA SER A 291 -11.48 -9.68 -9.00
C SER A 291 -10.71 -10.78 -8.27
N ILE A 292 -10.85 -12.02 -8.74
CA ILE A 292 -10.18 -13.16 -8.11
C ILE A 292 -8.66 -13.10 -8.32
N VAL A 293 -8.21 -12.60 -9.47
CA VAL A 293 -6.78 -12.42 -9.79
C VAL A 293 -6.16 -11.45 -8.81
N ASP A 294 -6.71 -10.24 -8.67
CA ASP A 294 -6.18 -9.25 -7.74
C ASP A 294 -6.23 -9.71 -6.28
N TYR A 295 -7.30 -10.40 -5.89
CA TYR A 295 -7.39 -10.98 -4.55
C TYR A 295 -6.31 -12.05 -4.31
N GLN A 296 -6.04 -12.92 -5.29
CA GLN A 296 -4.97 -13.91 -5.22
C GLN A 296 -3.58 -13.26 -5.23
N SER A 297 -3.36 -12.21 -6.01
CA SER A 297 -2.11 -11.41 -5.98
C SER A 297 -1.89 -10.81 -4.59
N ALA A 298 -2.92 -10.21 -3.96
CA ALA A 298 -2.83 -9.71 -2.59
C ALA A 298 -2.44 -10.81 -1.58
N GLN A 299 -3.01 -12.01 -1.71
CA GLN A 299 -2.64 -13.17 -0.89
C GLN A 299 -1.19 -13.60 -1.13
N GLY A 300 -0.79 -13.73 -2.39
CA GLY A 300 0.56 -14.13 -2.79
C GLY A 300 1.63 -13.17 -2.30
N LEU A 301 1.42 -11.86 -2.47
CA LEU A 301 2.32 -10.81 -1.99
C LEU A 301 2.40 -10.81 -0.46
N THR A 302 1.26 -11.00 0.23
CA THR A 302 1.24 -11.11 1.70
C THR A 302 2.05 -12.32 2.20
N ASN A 303 1.95 -13.46 1.52
CA ASN A 303 2.79 -14.63 1.84
C ASN A 303 4.27 -14.35 1.56
N ARG A 304 4.58 -13.68 0.44
CA ARG A 304 5.96 -13.32 0.11
C ARG A 304 6.59 -12.39 1.14
N LEU A 305 5.83 -11.44 1.68
CA LEU A 305 6.28 -10.59 2.80
C LEU A 305 6.69 -11.43 4.01
N ILE A 306 5.90 -12.45 4.37
CA ILE A 306 6.22 -13.32 5.51
C ILE A 306 7.50 -14.12 5.24
N ASP A 307 7.68 -14.64 4.03
CA ASP A 307 8.89 -15.38 3.65
C ASP A 307 10.15 -14.49 3.72
N LEU A 308 10.03 -13.24 3.27
CA LEU A 308 11.13 -12.27 3.29
C LEU A 308 11.42 -11.72 4.69
N PHE A 309 10.43 -11.75 5.60
CA PHE A 309 10.54 -11.13 6.92
C PHE A 309 11.66 -11.72 7.76
N ASP A 310 11.91 -13.02 7.67
CA ASP A 310 13.00 -13.66 8.41
C ASP A 310 14.39 -13.12 8.03
N THR A 311 14.56 -12.73 6.76
CA THR A 311 15.79 -12.12 6.27
C THR A 311 15.89 -10.67 6.72
N LEU A 312 14.80 -9.91 6.56
CA LEU A 312 14.71 -8.51 7.00
C LEU A 312 14.95 -8.38 8.52
N ARG A 313 14.37 -9.27 9.32
CA ARG A 313 14.53 -9.30 10.78
C ARG A 313 15.99 -9.46 11.20
N LYS A 314 16.77 -10.27 10.48
CA LYS A 314 18.20 -10.51 10.78
C LYS A 314 19.08 -9.30 10.48
N SER A 315 18.60 -8.37 9.67
CA SER A 315 19.32 -7.15 9.31
C SER A 315 18.90 -5.91 10.11
N ALA A 316 17.93 -6.07 11.01
CA ALA A 316 17.43 -5.00 11.86
C ALA A 316 18.51 -4.50 12.85
N PRO A 317 18.60 -3.18 13.11
CA PRO A 317 19.53 -2.63 14.10
C PRO A 317 19.22 -3.09 15.54
N GLU A 318 20.24 -3.18 16.39
CA GLU A 318 20.06 -3.42 17.84
C GLU A 318 19.15 -2.35 18.46
N GLY A 319 18.31 -2.75 19.43
CA GLY A 319 17.40 -1.84 20.13
C GLY A 319 16.05 -1.63 19.43
N THR A 320 15.77 -2.36 18.36
CA THR A 320 14.50 -2.30 17.60
C THR A 320 13.57 -3.50 17.87
N GLU A 321 13.87 -4.30 18.90
CA GLU A 321 13.24 -5.61 19.13
C GLU A 321 11.71 -5.51 19.33
N GLU A 322 11.21 -4.47 20.01
CA GLU A 322 9.78 -4.25 20.18
C GLU A 322 9.08 -3.95 18.85
N SER A 323 9.69 -3.11 18.01
CA SER A 323 9.16 -2.79 16.67
C SER A 323 9.19 -3.99 15.73
N ILE A 324 10.22 -4.84 15.83
CA ILE A 324 10.28 -6.12 15.08
C ILE A 324 9.13 -7.03 15.48
N LEU A 325 8.86 -7.19 16.78
CA LEU A 325 7.74 -8.02 17.26
C LEU A 325 6.39 -7.45 16.83
N ALA A 326 6.23 -6.12 16.84
CA ALA A 326 5.02 -5.46 16.37
C ALA A 326 4.83 -5.60 14.85
N LEU A 327 5.91 -5.54 14.06
CA LEU A 327 5.89 -5.79 12.62
C LEU A 327 5.52 -7.25 12.31
N ASP A 328 6.11 -8.22 13.01
CA ASP A 328 5.77 -9.65 12.89
C ASP A 328 4.28 -9.89 13.16
N SER A 329 3.77 -9.34 14.27
CA SER A 329 2.36 -9.42 14.61
C SER A 329 1.47 -8.74 13.55
N GLY A 330 1.91 -7.60 13.01
CA GLY A 330 1.21 -6.89 11.93
C GLY A 330 1.10 -7.72 10.65
N LEU A 331 2.18 -8.40 10.25
CA LEU A 331 2.20 -9.28 9.07
C LEU A 331 1.27 -10.49 9.23
N MET A 332 1.27 -11.11 10.41
CA MET A 332 0.36 -12.23 10.70
C MET A 332 -1.11 -11.80 10.75
N GLN A 333 -1.38 -10.59 11.26
CA GLN A 333 -2.70 -9.98 11.20
C GLN A 333 -3.12 -9.68 9.76
N LEU A 334 -2.21 -9.10 8.96
CA LEU A 334 -2.47 -8.78 7.55
C LEU A 334 -2.83 -10.04 6.78
N LYS A 335 -2.03 -11.10 6.92
CA LYS A 335 -2.32 -12.41 6.32
C LYS A 335 -3.70 -12.92 6.72
N THR A 336 -4.00 -12.90 8.01
CA THR A 336 -5.30 -13.38 8.51
C THR A 336 -6.45 -12.56 7.92
N ALA A 337 -6.32 -11.23 7.88
CA ALA A 337 -7.33 -10.34 7.35
C ALA A 337 -7.52 -10.55 5.84
N VAL A 338 -6.43 -10.62 5.06
CA VAL A 338 -6.51 -10.91 3.63
C VAL A 338 -7.16 -12.27 3.37
N ASP A 339 -6.67 -13.35 4.00
CA ASP A 339 -7.17 -14.72 3.78
C ASP A 339 -8.62 -14.93 4.21
N SER A 340 -9.04 -14.25 5.28
CA SER A 340 -10.42 -14.31 5.79
C SER A 340 -11.38 -13.38 5.06
N LYS A 341 -10.90 -12.64 4.03
CA LYS A 341 -11.68 -11.63 3.31
C LYS A 341 -12.19 -10.56 4.29
N GLY A 342 -11.29 -10.05 5.14
CA GLY A 342 -11.54 -8.90 6.00
C GLY A 342 -12.06 -7.70 5.20
N THR A 343 -12.58 -6.70 5.89
CA THR A 343 -12.94 -5.47 5.17
C THR A 343 -11.69 -4.76 4.68
N VAL A 344 -11.84 -3.92 3.65
CA VAL A 344 -10.77 -3.05 3.19
C VAL A 344 -10.22 -2.20 4.34
N ASP A 345 -11.11 -1.68 5.18
CA ASP A 345 -10.74 -0.85 6.34
C ASP A 345 -9.91 -1.64 7.36
N ASP A 346 -10.22 -2.93 7.59
CA ASP A 346 -9.44 -3.80 8.48
C ASP A 346 -8.00 -4.01 7.94
N VAL A 347 -7.88 -4.33 6.65
CA VAL A 347 -6.59 -4.58 6.00
C VAL A 347 -5.73 -3.32 6.00
N GLU A 348 -6.32 -2.17 5.62
CA GLU A 348 -5.67 -0.87 5.61
C GLU A 348 -5.19 -0.44 7.01
N THR A 349 -6.02 -0.69 8.02
CA THR A 349 -5.68 -0.42 9.42
C THR A 349 -4.47 -1.20 9.88
N ILE A 350 -4.35 -2.46 9.47
CA ILE A 350 -3.20 -3.28 9.84
C ILE A 350 -1.93 -2.71 9.20
N VAL A 351 -1.99 -2.37 7.91
CA VAL A 351 -0.88 -1.80 7.15
C VAL A 351 -0.40 -0.48 7.77
N HIS A 352 -1.29 0.47 7.99
CA HIS A 352 -0.92 1.80 8.48
C HIS A 352 -0.72 1.88 10.00
N GLY A 353 -1.37 1.00 10.77
CA GLY A 353 -1.28 0.99 12.23
C GLY A 353 -0.11 0.17 12.77
N TYR A 354 0.31 -0.89 12.06
CA TYR A 354 1.34 -1.81 12.54
C TYR A 354 2.52 -1.93 11.58
N ILE A 355 2.30 -2.06 10.28
CA ILE A 355 3.39 -2.42 9.37
C ILE A 355 4.26 -1.20 9.04
N HIS A 356 3.67 -0.15 8.48
CA HIS A 356 4.42 1.04 8.06
C HIS A 356 5.17 1.74 9.20
N PRO A 357 4.56 2.03 10.37
CA PRO A 357 5.26 2.73 11.44
C PRO A 357 6.45 1.93 12.00
N ASN A 358 6.34 0.60 12.05
CA ASN A 358 7.43 -0.23 12.53
C ASN A 358 8.54 -0.37 11.48
N LEU A 359 8.24 -0.45 10.18
CA LEU A 359 9.26 -0.37 9.13
C LEU A 359 10.04 0.95 9.19
N MET A 360 9.35 2.07 9.39
CA MET A 360 9.99 3.38 9.61
C MET A 360 10.89 3.37 10.84
N THR A 361 10.40 2.83 11.96
CA THR A 361 11.14 2.83 13.22
C THR A 361 12.39 1.95 13.15
N ILE A 362 12.30 0.78 12.50
CA ILE A 362 13.41 -0.17 12.44
C ILE A 362 14.50 0.29 11.46
N PHE A 363 14.10 0.81 10.29
CA PHE A 363 15.04 1.05 9.17
C PHE A 363 15.18 2.53 8.78
N ASP A 364 14.61 3.45 9.55
CA ASP A 364 14.62 4.90 9.28
C ASP A 364 14.09 5.24 7.87
N LEU A 365 13.07 4.51 7.42
CA LEU A 365 12.48 4.73 6.10
C LEU A 365 11.80 6.10 6.04
N LYS A 366 12.11 6.86 4.99
CA LYS A 366 11.54 8.20 4.77
C LYS A 366 10.28 8.10 3.94
N ILE A 367 9.24 8.81 4.34
CA ILE A 367 8.00 8.95 3.56
C ILE A 367 8.20 10.09 2.53
N ILE A 368 7.82 9.85 1.29
CA ILE A 368 7.60 10.90 0.29
C ILE A 368 6.14 11.35 0.40
N PRO A 369 5.86 12.64 0.66
CA PRO A 369 4.50 13.15 0.66
C PRO A 369 3.87 13.02 -0.73
N GLU A 370 2.71 12.38 -0.84
CA GLU A 370 2.03 12.15 -2.14
C GLU A 370 1.31 13.38 -2.71
N PHE A 371 1.51 14.57 -2.14
CA PHE A 371 0.92 15.79 -2.68
C PHE A 371 1.74 16.30 -3.88
N GLY A 372 1.46 15.77 -5.08
CA GLY A 372 1.78 16.47 -6.34
C GLY A 372 2.23 15.66 -7.57
N THR A 373 2.36 14.33 -7.54
CA THR A 373 2.93 13.57 -8.69
C THR A 373 1.94 12.76 -9.51
N ILE A 374 0.63 12.78 -9.21
CA ILE A 374 -0.39 12.10 -10.04
C ILE A 374 -0.38 12.59 -11.51
N SER A 375 0.24 13.75 -11.79
CA SER A 375 0.37 14.24 -13.16
C SER A 375 1.63 13.79 -13.93
N ALA A 376 2.53 12.97 -13.35
CA ALA A 376 3.78 12.55 -14.02
C ALA A 376 3.91 11.04 -14.26
N MET A 377 3.13 10.19 -13.59
CA MET A 377 3.18 8.72 -13.78
C MET A 377 1.96 8.15 -14.53
N ILE A 378 1.15 9.00 -15.17
CA ILE A 378 0.15 8.61 -16.17
C ILE A 378 0.41 9.40 -17.45
N LEU A 379 1.53 9.11 -18.12
CA LEU A 379 1.69 9.46 -19.54
C LEU A 379 2.68 8.55 -20.29
N ILE A 380 2.60 7.23 -20.11
CA ILE A 380 3.03 6.28 -21.15
C ILE A 380 2.00 5.16 -21.27
N VAL A 381 0.72 5.51 -21.46
CA VAL A 381 -0.25 4.61 -22.09
C VAL A 381 -1.02 5.40 -23.13
N GLY A 382 -0.62 5.22 -24.37
CA GLY A 382 -1.29 5.83 -25.50
C GLY A 382 -0.53 5.62 -26.81
N ILE A 383 -0.71 4.44 -27.42
CA ILE A 383 -1.36 4.30 -28.75
C ILE A 383 -1.01 2.94 -29.40
N ILE A 384 -2.04 2.07 -29.38
CA ILE A 384 -2.58 1.25 -30.48
C ILE A 384 -1.77 0.00 -30.94
N ILE A 385 -2.25 -1.14 -30.44
CA ILE A 385 -2.35 -2.41 -31.16
C ILE A 385 -3.31 -2.21 -32.36
N THR A 386 -2.89 -2.60 -33.57
CA THR A 386 -3.82 -3.04 -34.61
C THR A 386 -3.25 -4.26 -35.34
N VAL A 387 -3.81 -5.41 -34.95
CA VAL A 387 -4.27 -6.55 -35.78
C VAL A 387 -3.43 -6.94 -36.99
N ILE A 388 -2.88 -8.16 -36.90
CA ILE A 388 -2.44 -9.00 -38.02
C ILE A 388 -3.65 -9.37 -38.89
N LEU A 389 -3.60 -9.08 -40.19
CA LEU A 389 -4.18 -9.95 -41.24
C LEU A 389 -3.32 -9.87 -42.51
N THR A 390 -3.03 -11.06 -43.01
CA THR A 390 -2.19 -11.43 -44.15
C THR A 390 -2.67 -10.86 -45.49
N SER A 391 -1.73 -10.44 -46.35
CA SER A 391 -1.85 -10.59 -47.81
C SER A 391 -0.55 -10.26 -48.55
N ASN A 392 -0.06 -11.28 -49.25
CA ASN A 392 0.97 -11.29 -50.30
C ASN A 392 1.37 -9.96 -50.96
N GLY A 393 2.69 -9.72 -50.93
CA GLY A 393 3.48 -9.23 -52.06
C GLY A 393 2.99 -7.98 -52.79
N LYS A 394 3.56 -6.83 -52.44
CA LYS A 394 4.08 -5.84 -53.39
C LYS A 394 4.86 -4.75 -52.66
N LYS A 395 6.09 -4.51 -53.15
CA LYS A 395 6.91 -3.32 -52.86
C LYS A 395 6.09 -2.04 -53.02
N LEU A 396 6.11 -1.15 -52.03
CA LEU A 396 5.82 0.26 -52.27
C LEU A 396 7.00 1.15 -51.86
N THR A 397 7.43 1.89 -52.87
CA THR A 397 8.54 2.82 -52.93
C THR A 397 8.22 4.09 -52.15
N ILE A 398 9.18 4.58 -51.37
CA ILE A 398 9.11 5.85 -50.65
C ILE A 398 9.41 6.99 -51.64
N LEU A 399 8.56 8.01 -51.69
CA LEU A 399 8.93 9.36 -52.17
C LEU A 399 8.41 10.43 -51.19
N PRO A 400 9.15 11.53 -50.97
CA PRO A 400 8.88 12.46 -49.88
C PRO A 400 8.07 13.70 -50.28
N ARG A 401 7.38 14.25 -49.27
CA ARG A 401 6.98 15.65 -48.98
C ARG A 401 6.44 16.55 -50.10
N MET A 402 5.28 17.15 -49.83
CA MET A 402 5.17 18.58 -49.49
C MET A 402 4.29 18.74 -48.26
#